data_AF-A0A954PPE3-F1
#
_entry.id   AF-A0A954PPE3-F1
#
_cell.length_a   1.000
_cell.length_b   1.000
_cell.length_c   1.000
_cell.angle_alpha   90.00
_cell.angle_beta   90.00
_cell.angle_gamma   90.00
#
_symmetry.space_group_name_H-M   'P 1'
#
loop_
_entity.id
_entity.type
_entity.pdbx_description
1 polymer ?
#
loop_
_entity_poly.entity_id
_entity_poly.type
_entity_poly.pdbx_seq_one_letter_code
_entity_poly.pdbx_strand_id
1 'polypeptide(L)'
;PTPQSIGMGSYTMDSHNVQRYIKPNGDVENEGDIGVSTRGPYQIAFGSILPKRAQCQNLLVPVCLSSSHIAFGSIRMEPVFMILGQSAATTAALALKNDIAVQDVDYDELRQQLLADGQVLEYTADELNKLGVDPTKIQGTVVDNAAAQLSGNWTPSTSGPSVGRNYLHDGNAGNGKATARFAAQLPSGRYQVRLAYSQNANRASNVPLLIEHAGGRHFIQINQRQQPPIDQLFISLGEFRFAEDSPAVVTLCNRGTNGYVIADAVQFLPLDSGVPDSASAPPVGSPRDALTAIEDQPGLPRVLLIGDSISMGYTLPVRRLLAGKANVHHPPENCGSSGRGLQRLDRWLGAKKWDVIVFNFGIHDAKLPPEGTGHATLDEYQNNLSKILQRLLETEATILWATSTPIPNGGQLAPNRRFANIDGYNHKALQVMEEYELRVIDLNAEIRPHLQSEQKPNDVHFTPAGSQRLARRVAQSILATLPAKQ
;
A
#
# COMPACT_ATOMS: atom_id res chain seq x y z
N PRO A 1 -19.21 -29.03 -17.63
CA PRO A 1 -17.74 -29.17 -17.60
C PRO A 1 -17.18 -29.30 -19.03
N THR A 2 -16.15 -28.53 -19.36
CA THR A 2 -15.47 -28.63 -20.66
C THR A 2 -14.59 -29.88 -20.65
N PRO A 3 -14.77 -30.84 -21.58
CA PRO A 3 -13.94 -32.03 -21.61
C PRO A 3 -12.54 -31.68 -22.12
N GLN A 4 -11.51 -32.27 -21.50
CA GLN A 4 -10.15 -32.30 -22.04
C GLN A 4 -9.64 -30.91 -22.46
N SER A 5 -9.54 -29.98 -21.51
CA SER A 5 -9.12 -28.61 -21.80
C SER A 5 -7.68 -28.54 -22.34
N ILE A 6 -7.47 -27.74 -23.38
CA ILE A 6 -6.15 -27.48 -23.99
C ILE A 6 -5.76 -26.00 -23.94
N GLY A 7 -6.53 -25.19 -23.22
CA GLY A 7 -6.28 -23.76 -23.13
C GLY A 7 -7.47 -23.00 -22.59
N MET A 8 -7.26 -21.71 -22.35
CA MET A 8 -8.22 -20.80 -21.75
C MET A 8 -8.50 -19.62 -22.66
N GLY A 9 -9.77 -19.22 -22.74
CA GLY A 9 -10.19 -17.92 -23.26
C GLY A 9 -10.72 -17.04 -22.13
N SER A 10 -10.69 -15.72 -22.30
CA SER A 10 -11.14 -14.77 -21.27
C SER A 10 -11.76 -13.49 -21.81
N TYR A 11 -11.72 -13.27 -23.13
CA TYR A 11 -12.25 -12.07 -23.74
C TYR A 11 -13.78 -12.05 -23.68
N THR A 12 -14.39 -10.87 -23.67
CA THR A 12 -15.85 -10.76 -23.74
C THR A 12 -16.36 -11.31 -25.07
N MET A 13 -17.59 -11.85 -25.09
CA MET A 13 -18.24 -12.17 -26.36
C MET A 13 -18.66 -10.84 -26.99
N ASP A 14 -17.99 -10.46 -28.07
CA ASP A 14 -18.24 -9.22 -28.76
C ASP A 14 -18.57 -9.38 -30.25
N SER A 15 -19.32 -8.41 -30.75
CA SER A 15 -19.53 -8.16 -32.17
C SER A 15 -19.60 -6.65 -32.35
N HIS A 16 -18.81 -6.12 -33.27
CA HIS A 16 -18.84 -4.68 -33.56
C HIS A 16 -20.15 -4.28 -34.21
N ASN A 17 -20.60 -3.07 -33.87
CA ASN A 17 -21.75 -2.44 -34.50
C ASN A 17 -21.66 -2.47 -36.04
N VAL A 18 -22.75 -2.86 -36.69
CA VAL A 18 -22.84 -2.92 -38.16
C VAL A 18 -23.28 -1.58 -38.76
N GLN A 19 -24.03 -0.79 -37.98
CA GLN A 19 -24.40 0.57 -38.37
C GLN A 19 -24.63 1.48 -37.17
N ARG A 20 -24.61 2.79 -37.45
CA ARG A 20 -25.05 3.84 -36.52
C ARG A 20 -26.24 4.55 -37.14
N TYR A 21 -27.30 4.74 -36.38
CA TYR A 21 -28.47 5.49 -36.84
C TYR A 21 -28.88 6.53 -35.81
N ILE A 22 -29.52 7.59 -36.31
CA ILE A 22 -30.00 8.70 -35.48
C ILE A 22 -31.45 8.39 -35.12
N LYS A 23 -31.74 8.33 -33.82
CA LYS A 23 -33.09 8.17 -33.29
C LYS A 23 -33.91 9.44 -33.52
N PRO A 24 -35.26 9.37 -33.50
CA PRO A 24 -36.12 10.54 -33.67
C PRO A 24 -35.90 11.67 -32.65
N ASN A 25 -35.31 11.36 -31.50
CA ASN A 25 -34.96 12.33 -30.46
C ASN A 25 -33.58 13.00 -30.66
N GLY A 26 -32.86 12.66 -31.73
CA GLY A 26 -31.54 13.21 -32.07
C GLY A 26 -30.35 12.41 -31.54
N ASP A 27 -30.56 11.36 -30.74
CA ASP A 27 -29.48 10.52 -30.21
C ASP A 27 -28.93 9.57 -31.28
N VAL A 28 -27.63 9.28 -31.22
CA VAL A 28 -26.98 8.27 -32.07
C VAL A 28 -26.99 6.93 -31.36
N GLU A 29 -27.45 5.87 -32.04
CA GLU A 29 -27.33 4.50 -31.54
C GLU A 29 -26.64 3.54 -32.50
N ASN A 30 -25.95 2.57 -31.89
CA ASN A 30 -25.27 1.47 -32.56
C ASN A 30 -26.24 0.29 -32.71
N GLU A 31 -26.34 -0.26 -33.92
CA GLU A 31 -27.08 -1.51 -34.18
C GLU A 31 -26.12 -2.67 -34.41
N GLY A 32 -26.52 -3.87 -33.96
CA GLY A 32 -25.77 -5.11 -34.15
C GLY A 32 -24.56 -5.27 -33.22
N ASP A 33 -24.42 -4.38 -32.22
CA ASP A 33 -23.36 -4.45 -31.22
C ASP A 33 -23.70 -5.52 -30.16
N ILE A 34 -22.73 -6.39 -29.87
CA ILE A 34 -22.81 -7.36 -28.77
C ILE A 34 -21.59 -7.11 -27.89
N GLY A 35 -21.82 -7.02 -26.57
CA GLY A 35 -20.78 -6.87 -25.56
C GLY A 35 -21.17 -7.60 -24.29
N VAL A 36 -21.04 -8.93 -24.28
CA VAL A 36 -21.51 -9.78 -23.19
C VAL A 36 -20.33 -10.41 -22.46
N SER A 37 -20.31 -10.26 -21.14
CA SER A 37 -19.32 -10.91 -20.29
C SER A 37 -19.44 -12.43 -20.33
N THR A 38 -18.31 -13.12 -20.40
CA THR A 38 -18.22 -14.58 -20.24
C THR A 38 -18.35 -15.03 -18.79
N ARG A 39 -18.43 -14.09 -17.84
CA ARG A 39 -18.42 -14.32 -16.38
C ARG A 39 -17.14 -15.00 -15.88
N GLY A 40 -16.03 -14.71 -16.54
CA GLY A 40 -14.68 -15.17 -16.19
C GLY A 40 -13.98 -15.91 -17.34
N PRO A 41 -12.74 -16.37 -17.09
CA PRO A 41 -12.05 -17.28 -18.00
C PRO A 41 -12.85 -18.57 -18.23
N TYR A 42 -12.74 -19.13 -19.42
CA TYR A 42 -13.41 -20.37 -19.81
C TYR A 42 -12.46 -21.31 -20.54
N GLN A 43 -12.71 -22.61 -20.39
CA GLN A 43 -11.88 -23.68 -20.95
C GLN A 43 -12.24 -23.94 -22.41
N ILE A 44 -11.24 -24.29 -23.22
CA ILE A 44 -11.38 -24.68 -24.63
C ILE A 44 -11.08 -26.17 -24.76
N ALA A 45 -12.05 -26.93 -25.26
CA ALA A 45 -11.96 -28.39 -25.36
C ALA A 45 -10.99 -28.83 -26.47
N PHE A 46 -10.22 -29.89 -26.22
CA PHE A 46 -9.31 -30.48 -27.21
C PHE A 46 -10.01 -30.83 -28.52
N GLY A 47 -11.20 -31.44 -28.44
CA GLY A 47 -12.00 -31.80 -29.61
C GLY A 47 -12.38 -30.62 -30.51
N SER A 48 -12.32 -29.37 -30.04
CA SER A 48 -12.65 -28.21 -30.87
C SER A 48 -11.66 -27.97 -32.01
N ILE A 49 -10.39 -28.38 -31.84
CA ILE A 49 -9.34 -28.24 -32.86
C ILE A 49 -9.15 -29.50 -33.71
N LEU A 50 -9.95 -30.55 -33.47
CA LEU A 50 -9.86 -31.85 -34.13
C LEU A 50 -10.98 -32.03 -35.16
N PRO A 51 -10.66 -32.22 -36.45
CA PRO A 51 -11.60 -32.74 -37.42
C PRO A 51 -12.01 -34.18 -37.10
N LYS A 52 -13.12 -34.64 -37.69
CA LYS A 52 -13.53 -36.05 -37.55
C LYS A 52 -12.46 -36.96 -38.15
N ARG A 53 -12.08 -38.01 -37.44
CA ARG A 53 -11.09 -39.01 -37.88
C ARG A 53 -11.31 -39.53 -39.29
N ALA A 54 -12.57 -39.78 -39.66
CA ALA A 54 -12.94 -40.29 -40.98
C ALA A 54 -12.66 -39.30 -42.14
N GLN A 55 -12.43 -38.02 -41.85
CA GLN A 55 -12.16 -36.98 -42.84
C GLN A 55 -10.65 -36.75 -43.00
N CYS A 56 -9.90 -36.74 -41.90
CA CYS A 56 -8.44 -36.64 -41.90
C CYS A 56 -7.88 -37.07 -40.53
N GLN A 57 -6.63 -37.54 -40.54
CA GLN A 57 -5.95 -38.11 -39.36
C GLN A 57 -4.74 -37.28 -38.89
N ASN A 58 -4.39 -36.23 -39.63
CA ASN A 58 -3.15 -35.47 -39.45
C ASN A 58 -3.35 -33.94 -39.54
N LEU A 59 -4.57 -33.45 -39.27
CA LEU A 59 -4.92 -32.02 -39.32
C LEU A 59 -5.36 -31.54 -37.94
N LEU A 60 -4.78 -30.41 -37.51
CA LEU A 60 -5.16 -29.67 -36.31
C LEU A 60 -5.54 -28.24 -36.72
N VAL A 61 -6.62 -27.71 -36.13
CA VAL A 61 -7.20 -26.42 -36.53
C VAL A 61 -7.29 -25.48 -35.33
N PRO A 62 -6.20 -24.77 -34.95
CA PRO A 62 -6.18 -23.93 -33.75
C PRO A 62 -6.85 -22.56 -33.92
N VAL A 63 -7.15 -22.14 -35.15
CA VAL A 63 -7.74 -20.83 -35.47
C VAL A 63 -9.19 -20.98 -35.91
N CYS A 64 -9.45 -21.67 -37.02
CA CYS A 64 -10.80 -21.92 -37.54
C CYS A 64 -11.49 -23.10 -36.84
N LEU A 65 -11.37 -23.16 -35.51
CA LEU A 65 -11.81 -24.28 -34.69
C LEU A 65 -13.34 -24.38 -34.61
N SER A 66 -13.83 -25.52 -34.14
CA SER A 66 -15.27 -25.78 -34.02
C SER A 66 -15.90 -24.95 -32.89
N SER A 67 -16.60 -23.88 -33.25
CA SER A 67 -17.37 -23.03 -32.33
C SER A 67 -18.61 -22.45 -32.99
N SER A 68 -19.57 -21.97 -32.19
CA SER A 68 -20.62 -21.09 -32.72
C SER A 68 -20.04 -19.72 -33.09
N HIS A 69 -20.78 -18.96 -33.90
CA HIS A 69 -20.38 -17.59 -34.27
C HIS A 69 -20.17 -16.69 -33.04
N ILE A 70 -21.06 -16.78 -32.05
CA ILE A 70 -21.00 -15.99 -30.81
C ILE A 70 -19.81 -16.37 -29.93
N ALA A 71 -19.54 -17.67 -29.77
CA ALA A 71 -18.38 -18.12 -29.00
C ALA A 71 -17.06 -17.71 -29.67
N PHE A 72 -17.03 -17.74 -31.01
CA PHE A 72 -15.85 -17.33 -31.77
C PHE A 72 -15.47 -15.87 -31.53
N GLY A 73 -16.44 -14.99 -31.30
CA GLY A 73 -16.21 -13.58 -30.96
C GLY A 73 -15.26 -13.40 -29.77
N SER A 74 -15.31 -14.31 -28.80
CA SER A 74 -14.40 -14.30 -27.65
C SER A 74 -13.10 -15.09 -27.90
N ILE A 75 -13.18 -16.23 -28.60
CA ILE A 75 -12.05 -17.16 -28.82
C ILE A 75 -10.99 -16.57 -29.77
N ARG A 76 -11.40 -15.69 -30.70
CA ARG A 76 -10.59 -15.20 -31.81
C ARG A 76 -9.43 -14.25 -31.46
N MET A 77 -9.12 -14.08 -30.18
CA MET A 77 -8.11 -13.11 -29.74
C MET A 77 -6.69 -13.66 -29.94
N GLU A 78 -5.72 -12.82 -30.29
CA GLU A 78 -4.35 -13.27 -30.57
C GLU A 78 -3.74 -14.11 -29.43
N PRO A 79 -3.88 -13.76 -28.13
CA PRO A 79 -3.35 -14.58 -27.05
C PRO A 79 -3.95 -16.00 -27.03
N VAL A 80 -5.23 -16.14 -27.39
CA VAL A 80 -5.91 -17.44 -27.42
C VAL A 80 -5.42 -18.27 -28.61
N PHE A 81 -5.18 -17.66 -29.77
CA PHE A 81 -4.56 -18.35 -30.90
C PHE A 81 -3.15 -18.84 -30.60
N MET A 82 -2.36 -18.09 -29.82
CA MET A 82 -1.03 -18.53 -29.40
C MET A 82 -1.11 -19.76 -28.49
N ILE A 83 -2.02 -19.73 -27.50
CA ILE A 83 -2.31 -20.87 -26.60
C ILE A 83 -2.71 -22.11 -27.43
N LEU A 84 -3.70 -21.98 -28.31
CA LEU A 84 -4.17 -23.10 -29.12
C LEU A 84 -3.12 -23.57 -30.14
N GLY A 85 -2.28 -22.66 -30.64
CA GLY A 85 -1.14 -22.98 -31.49
C GLY A 85 -0.12 -23.86 -30.78
N GLN A 86 0.23 -23.54 -29.53
CA GLN A 86 1.08 -24.40 -28.69
C GLN A 86 0.45 -25.78 -28.49
N SER A 87 -0.82 -25.83 -28.08
CA SER A 87 -1.53 -27.09 -27.86
C SER A 87 -1.61 -27.96 -29.12
N ALA A 88 -1.86 -27.35 -30.28
CA ALA A 88 -1.83 -28.05 -31.56
C ALA A 88 -0.42 -28.58 -31.88
N ALA A 89 0.62 -27.77 -31.72
CA ALA A 89 2.00 -28.20 -31.99
C ALA A 89 2.43 -29.37 -31.08
N THR A 90 2.12 -29.30 -29.78
CA THR A 90 2.41 -30.39 -28.83
C THR A 90 1.65 -31.66 -29.19
N THR A 91 0.37 -31.54 -29.57
CA THR A 91 -0.43 -32.68 -30.05
C THR A 91 0.19 -33.31 -31.28
N ALA A 92 0.62 -32.50 -32.26
CA ALA A 92 1.28 -32.99 -33.47
C ALA A 92 2.59 -33.72 -33.16
N ALA A 93 3.40 -33.19 -32.24
CA ALA A 93 4.66 -33.80 -31.83
C ALA A 93 4.45 -35.17 -31.17
N LEU A 94 3.44 -35.30 -30.29
CA LEU A 94 3.09 -36.57 -29.66
C LEU A 94 2.54 -37.58 -30.67
N ALA A 95 1.67 -37.14 -31.58
CA ALA A 95 1.13 -37.98 -32.64
C ALA A 95 2.25 -38.55 -33.55
N LEU A 96 3.21 -37.70 -33.95
CA LEU A 96 4.37 -38.09 -34.76
C LEU A 96 5.29 -39.06 -34.00
N LYS A 97 5.56 -38.80 -32.72
CA LYS A 97 6.41 -39.65 -31.88
C LYS A 97 5.86 -41.07 -31.75
N ASN A 98 4.55 -41.20 -31.66
CA ASN A 98 3.87 -42.47 -31.42
C ASN A 98 3.34 -43.14 -32.71
N ASP A 99 3.51 -42.50 -33.87
CA ASP A 99 2.98 -42.94 -35.17
C ASP A 99 1.46 -43.21 -35.14
N ILE A 100 0.71 -42.25 -34.60
CA ILE A 100 -0.74 -42.32 -34.43
C ILE A 100 -1.43 -41.12 -35.07
N ALA A 101 -2.75 -41.22 -35.29
CA ALA A 101 -3.55 -40.08 -35.71
C ALA A 101 -3.65 -39.04 -34.59
N VAL A 102 -3.83 -37.76 -34.93
CA VAL A 102 -3.92 -36.67 -33.94
C VAL A 102 -5.10 -36.84 -32.97
N GLN A 103 -6.14 -37.59 -33.37
CA GLN A 103 -7.28 -37.92 -32.52
C GLN A 103 -7.00 -39.03 -31.49
N ASP A 104 -5.93 -39.81 -31.67
CA ASP A 104 -5.57 -40.92 -30.77
C ASP A 104 -4.54 -40.51 -29.71
N VAL A 105 -4.09 -39.24 -29.71
CA VAL A 105 -3.18 -38.72 -28.69
C VAL A 105 -3.82 -38.86 -27.31
N ASP A 106 -3.10 -39.53 -26.40
CA ASP A 106 -3.51 -39.67 -25.02
C ASP A 106 -3.59 -38.28 -24.37
N TYR A 107 -4.78 -37.94 -23.87
CA TYR A 107 -5.00 -36.61 -23.31
C TYR A 107 -4.21 -36.38 -22.00
N ASP A 108 -3.96 -37.43 -21.21
CA ASP A 108 -3.20 -37.27 -19.97
C ASP A 108 -1.72 -37.01 -20.27
N GLU A 109 -1.15 -37.66 -21.30
CA GLU A 109 0.20 -37.35 -21.80
C GLU A 109 0.28 -35.90 -22.32
N LEU A 110 -0.70 -35.49 -23.14
CA LEU A 110 -0.79 -34.12 -23.63
C LEU A 110 -0.91 -33.12 -22.48
N ARG A 111 -1.83 -33.34 -21.54
CA ARG A 111 -2.09 -32.48 -20.37
C ARG A 111 -0.82 -32.31 -19.54
N GLN A 112 -0.09 -33.40 -19.28
CA GLN A 112 1.17 -33.34 -18.52
C GLN A 112 2.21 -32.46 -19.23
N GLN A 113 2.38 -32.62 -20.54
CA GLN A 113 3.33 -31.81 -21.29
C GLN A 113 2.92 -30.33 -21.31
N LEU A 114 1.65 -30.02 -21.57
CA LEU A 114 1.16 -28.63 -21.59
C LEU A 114 1.34 -27.93 -20.23
N LEU A 115 1.08 -28.64 -19.12
CA LEU A 115 1.31 -28.11 -17.77
C LEU A 115 2.81 -27.91 -17.48
N ALA A 116 3.67 -28.83 -17.94
CA ALA A 116 5.12 -28.69 -17.81
C ALA A 116 5.64 -27.46 -18.57
N ASP A 117 5.03 -27.13 -19.71
CA ASP A 117 5.31 -25.92 -20.50
C ASP A 117 4.65 -24.65 -19.93
N GLY A 118 4.02 -24.73 -18.75
CA GLY A 118 3.42 -23.60 -18.03
C GLY A 118 2.05 -23.16 -18.56
N GLN A 119 1.41 -23.93 -19.43
CA GLN A 119 0.09 -23.59 -19.95
C GLN A 119 -1.00 -23.82 -18.89
N VAL A 120 -1.97 -22.91 -18.83
CA VAL A 120 -3.13 -22.99 -17.93
C VAL A 120 -4.27 -23.73 -18.64
N LEU A 121 -4.75 -24.82 -18.05
CA LEU A 121 -5.80 -25.69 -18.64
C LEU A 121 -7.11 -25.67 -17.84
N GLU A 122 -7.03 -25.31 -16.58
CA GLU A 122 -8.18 -25.18 -15.68
C GLU A 122 -8.04 -23.86 -14.95
N TYR A 123 -9.17 -23.28 -14.58
CA TYR A 123 -9.19 -22.06 -13.79
C TYR A 123 -10.09 -22.28 -12.58
N THR A 124 -9.53 -22.10 -11.40
CA THR A 124 -10.32 -22.09 -10.16
C THR A 124 -10.53 -20.66 -9.70
N ALA A 125 -11.67 -20.38 -9.08
CA ALA A 125 -11.96 -19.06 -8.53
C ALA A 125 -10.91 -18.59 -7.50
N ASP A 126 -10.13 -19.51 -6.93
CA ASP A 126 -9.04 -19.20 -6.01
C ASP A 126 -7.80 -18.61 -6.72
N GLU A 127 -7.67 -18.74 -8.05
CA GLU A 127 -6.59 -18.15 -8.85
C GLU A 127 -6.87 -16.71 -9.32
N LEU A 128 -8.06 -16.15 -9.03
CA LEU A 128 -8.36 -14.71 -9.16
C LEU A 128 -7.51 -13.84 -8.20
N ASN A 129 -6.82 -14.46 -7.24
CA ASN A 129 -6.07 -13.83 -6.15
C ASN A 129 -4.80 -13.05 -6.54
N LYS A 130 -4.54 -12.74 -7.82
CA LYS A 130 -3.34 -11.96 -8.18
C LYS A 130 -3.44 -10.47 -7.80
N LEU A 131 -4.64 -9.93 -7.58
CA LEU A 131 -4.84 -8.53 -7.12
C LEU A 131 -5.46 -8.43 -5.71
N GLY A 132 -6.01 -9.53 -5.19
CA GLY A 132 -6.61 -9.62 -3.87
C GLY A 132 -5.57 -9.96 -2.80
N VAL A 133 -5.50 -9.17 -1.72
CA VAL A 133 -4.66 -9.49 -0.56
C VAL A 133 -5.46 -10.40 0.37
N ASP A 134 -4.93 -11.59 0.64
CA ASP A 134 -5.53 -12.53 1.59
C ASP A 134 -5.67 -11.87 2.98
N PRO A 135 -6.90 -11.68 3.51
CA PRO A 135 -7.11 -10.99 4.78
C PRO A 135 -6.43 -11.69 5.96
N THR A 136 -6.19 -13.00 5.88
CA THR A 136 -5.51 -13.76 6.95
C THR A 136 -4.01 -13.46 7.04
N LYS A 137 -3.43 -12.90 5.96
CA LYS A 137 -2.03 -12.48 5.90
C LYS A 137 -1.82 -11.03 6.35
N ILE A 138 -2.90 -10.30 6.58
CA ILE A 138 -2.88 -8.90 7.00
C ILE A 138 -2.86 -8.85 8.53
N GLN A 139 -1.92 -8.10 9.11
CA GLN A 139 -1.81 -7.98 10.56
C GLN A 139 -3.04 -7.31 11.19
N GLY A 140 -3.43 -7.75 12.39
CA GLY A 140 -4.58 -7.21 13.11
C GLY A 140 -5.88 -7.91 12.73
N THR A 141 -7.01 -7.32 13.09
CA THR A 141 -8.33 -7.86 12.76
C THR A 141 -8.84 -7.21 11.50
N VAL A 142 -9.09 -8.00 10.46
CA VAL A 142 -9.62 -7.51 9.17
C VAL A 142 -11.04 -8.01 8.97
N VAL A 143 -11.95 -7.08 8.64
CA VAL A 143 -13.32 -7.37 8.21
C VAL A 143 -13.42 -7.07 6.73
N ASP A 144 -13.42 -8.12 5.92
CA ASP A 144 -13.63 -8.08 4.47
C ASP A 144 -15.09 -7.76 4.11
N ASN A 145 -15.36 -7.28 2.89
CA ASN A 145 -16.72 -6.98 2.43
C ASN A 145 -17.61 -8.22 2.43
N ALA A 146 -17.06 -9.43 2.28
CA ALA A 146 -17.82 -10.67 2.38
C ALA A 146 -18.39 -10.89 3.79
N ALA A 147 -17.79 -10.30 4.83
CA ALA A 147 -18.25 -10.35 6.22
C ALA A 147 -19.02 -9.08 6.65
N ALA A 148 -19.15 -8.08 5.77
CA ALA A 148 -19.84 -6.84 6.08
C ALA A 148 -21.38 -7.00 6.03
N GLN A 149 -22.08 -6.25 6.87
CA GLN A 149 -23.53 -6.11 6.82
C GLN A 149 -23.88 -5.03 5.78
N LEU A 150 -24.54 -5.43 4.70
CA LEU A 150 -24.87 -4.56 3.58
C LEU A 150 -26.35 -4.19 3.56
N SER A 151 -26.64 -2.94 3.16
CA SER A 151 -27.97 -2.50 2.75
C SER A 151 -27.86 -1.72 1.44
N GLY A 152 -28.92 -1.77 0.62
CA GLY A 152 -28.94 -1.19 -0.72
C GLY A 152 -28.26 -2.09 -1.76
N ASN A 153 -28.08 -1.55 -2.96
CA ASN A 153 -27.47 -2.28 -4.07
C ASN A 153 -25.95 -2.13 -4.04
N TRP A 154 -25.25 -3.26 -4.07
CA TRP A 154 -23.80 -3.35 -4.15
C TRP A 154 -23.42 -4.33 -5.26
N THR A 155 -22.50 -3.92 -6.13
CA THR A 155 -22.00 -4.75 -7.22
C THR A 155 -20.53 -5.10 -6.98
N PRO A 156 -20.15 -6.39 -7.00
CA PRO A 156 -18.76 -6.79 -6.85
C PRO A 156 -17.93 -6.46 -8.10
N SER A 157 -16.66 -6.13 -7.90
CA SER A 157 -15.69 -5.88 -8.96
C SER A 157 -14.28 -6.32 -8.56
N THR A 158 -13.53 -6.83 -9.53
CA THR A 158 -12.13 -7.26 -9.40
C THR A 158 -11.19 -6.39 -10.22
N SER A 159 -11.65 -5.25 -10.75
CA SER A 159 -10.88 -4.41 -11.68
C SER A 159 -9.76 -3.59 -11.02
N GLY A 160 -9.47 -3.80 -9.74
CA GLY A 160 -8.44 -3.10 -8.98
C GLY A 160 -8.05 -3.87 -7.72
N PRO A 161 -7.02 -3.40 -6.99
CA PRO A 161 -6.58 -4.02 -5.73
C PRO A 161 -7.72 -4.13 -4.73
N SER A 162 -7.81 -5.27 -4.04
CA SER A 162 -8.80 -5.48 -2.99
C SER A 162 -8.23 -6.31 -1.85
N VAL A 163 -8.88 -6.27 -0.70
CA VAL A 163 -8.73 -7.32 0.30
C VAL A 163 -9.69 -8.45 -0.07
N GLY A 164 -9.29 -9.68 0.16
CA GLY A 164 -10.11 -10.84 -0.19
C GLY A 164 -10.34 -10.94 -1.70
N ARG A 165 -11.57 -11.29 -2.10
CA ARG A 165 -11.88 -11.73 -3.47
C ARG A 165 -12.22 -10.59 -4.44
N ASN A 166 -12.72 -9.47 -3.94
CA ASN A 166 -13.22 -8.35 -4.73
C ASN A 166 -13.43 -7.14 -3.81
N TYR A 167 -13.76 -6.00 -4.40
CA TYR A 167 -14.43 -4.92 -3.68
C TYR A 167 -15.86 -4.74 -4.20
N LEU A 168 -16.68 -4.02 -3.46
CA LEU A 168 -18.04 -3.65 -3.86
C LEU A 168 -18.11 -2.18 -4.28
N HIS A 169 -19.00 -1.86 -5.22
CA HIS A 169 -19.37 -0.48 -5.54
C HIS A 169 -20.87 -0.24 -5.52
N ASP A 170 -21.27 0.99 -5.19
CA ASP A 170 -22.68 1.39 -5.03
C ASP A 170 -23.40 1.69 -6.36
N GLY A 171 -22.66 1.68 -7.47
CA GLY A 171 -23.19 2.06 -8.78
C GLY A 171 -23.33 3.57 -8.98
N ASN A 172 -22.62 4.38 -8.17
CA ASN A 172 -22.63 5.84 -8.23
C ASN A 172 -24.03 6.45 -8.03
N ALA A 173 -24.82 5.89 -7.11
CA ALA A 173 -26.20 6.31 -6.92
C ALA A 173 -26.32 7.57 -6.04
N GLY A 174 -25.39 7.80 -5.11
CA GLY A 174 -25.33 9.01 -4.28
C GLY A 174 -26.54 9.26 -3.36
N ASN A 175 -27.48 8.32 -3.26
CA ASN A 175 -28.82 8.54 -2.72
C ASN A 175 -28.97 8.16 -1.23
N GLY A 176 -27.91 7.68 -0.59
CA GLY A 176 -27.90 7.28 0.81
C GLY A 176 -28.61 5.96 1.13
N LYS A 177 -29.00 5.16 0.12
CA LYS A 177 -29.61 3.84 0.31
C LYS A 177 -28.56 2.73 0.48
N ALA A 178 -27.34 2.94 -0.01
CA ALA A 178 -26.26 1.96 0.10
C ALA A 178 -25.42 2.23 1.35
N THR A 179 -25.35 1.23 2.23
CA THR A 179 -24.50 1.24 3.43
C THR A 179 -23.74 -0.08 3.53
N ALA A 180 -22.47 -0.01 3.92
CA ALA A 180 -21.67 -1.17 4.30
C ALA A 180 -21.17 -0.99 5.73
N ARG A 181 -21.56 -1.91 6.61
CA ARG A 181 -21.24 -1.90 8.04
C ARG A 181 -20.29 -3.04 8.36
N PHE A 182 -19.06 -2.68 8.73
CA PHE A 182 -18.00 -3.59 9.12
C PHE A 182 -17.94 -3.61 10.65
N ALA A 183 -18.15 -4.79 11.25
CA ALA A 183 -18.17 -4.95 12.70
C ALA A 183 -17.23 -6.08 13.13
N ALA A 184 -16.45 -5.84 14.17
CA ALA A 184 -15.56 -6.83 14.77
C ALA A 184 -15.64 -6.79 16.30
N GLN A 185 -15.50 -7.95 16.92
CA GLN A 185 -15.24 -8.03 18.35
C GLN A 185 -13.73 -7.92 18.58
N LEU A 186 -13.30 -6.92 19.35
CA LEU A 186 -11.89 -6.64 19.59
C LEU A 186 -11.58 -6.73 21.08
N PRO A 187 -10.37 -7.19 21.47
CA PRO A 187 -9.85 -6.95 22.81
C PRO A 187 -9.87 -5.46 23.15
N SER A 188 -10.10 -5.12 24.42
CA SER A 188 -10.00 -3.75 24.91
C SER A 188 -8.60 -3.17 24.61
N GLY A 189 -8.54 -2.00 23.96
CA GLY A 189 -7.25 -1.42 23.58
C GLY A 189 -7.35 -0.26 22.60
N ARG A 190 -6.20 0.28 22.21
CA ARG A 190 -6.10 1.26 21.13
C ARG A 190 -5.77 0.59 19.81
N TYR A 191 -6.46 1.02 18.77
CA TYR A 191 -6.30 0.48 17.43
C TYR A 191 -6.17 1.61 16.43
N GLN A 192 -5.27 1.43 15.46
CA GLN A 192 -5.34 2.18 14.23
C GLN A 192 -6.42 1.54 13.36
N VAL A 193 -7.42 2.33 12.99
CA VAL A 193 -8.50 1.89 12.11
C VAL A 193 -8.15 2.34 10.70
N ARG A 194 -8.19 1.41 9.75
CA ARG A 194 -7.88 1.67 8.33
C ARG A 194 -8.98 1.12 7.44
N LEU A 195 -9.19 1.77 6.30
CA LEU A 195 -10.11 1.33 5.26
C LEU A 195 -9.32 0.96 4.01
N ALA A 196 -9.57 -0.22 3.45
CA ALA A 196 -9.10 -0.60 2.12
C ALA A 196 -10.03 -0.02 1.04
N TYR A 197 -9.47 0.44 -0.07
CA TYR A 197 -10.25 0.73 -1.28
C TYR A 197 -9.39 0.76 -2.55
N SER A 198 -10.05 0.47 -3.68
CA SER A 198 -9.50 0.65 -5.02
C SER A 198 -9.67 2.08 -5.54
N GLN A 199 -8.55 2.77 -5.73
CA GLN A 199 -8.46 4.12 -6.31
C GLN A 199 -8.94 4.18 -7.78
N ASN A 200 -9.71 5.21 -8.13
CA ASN A 200 -9.93 5.68 -9.51
C ASN A 200 -10.42 7.14 -9.54
N ALA A 201 -10.17 7.87 -10.63
CA ALA A 201 -10.65 9.24 -10.81
C ALA A 201 -12.19 9.37 -10.74
N ASN A 202 -12.94 8.30 -11.07
CA ASN A 202 -14.40 8.28 -11.02
C ASN A 202 -15.00 7.95 -9.63
N ARG A 203 -14.16 7.73 -8.60
CA ARG A 203 -14.64 7.49 -7.23
C ARG A 203 -15.16 8.76 -6.57
N ALA A 204 -15.92 8.62 -5.49
CA ALA A 204 -16.35 9.75 -4.69
C ALA A 204 -15.16 10.34 -3.91
N SER A 205 -15.07 11.66 -3.88
CA SER A 205 -14.06 12.39 -3.10
C SER A 205 -14.51 12.75 -1.69
N ASN A 206 -15.74 12.40 -1.32
CA ASN A 206 -16.42 12.86 -0.12
C ASN A 206 -17.21 11.73 0.60
N VAL A 207 -16.72 10.49 0.53
CA VAL A 207 -17.40 9.31 1.11
C VAL A 207 -17.55 9.48 2.62
N PRO A 208 -18.77 9.53 3.16
CA PRO A 208 -19.00 9.64 4.59
C PRO A 208 -18.84 8.29 5.31
N LEU A 209 -18.13 8.32 6.43
CA LEU A 209 -17.94 7.21 7.36
C LEU A 209 -18.36 7.58 8.77
N LEU A 210 -18.90 6.60 9.48
CA LEU A 210 -19.18 6.63 10.91
C LEU A 210 -18.36 5.52 11.60
N ILE A 211 -17.60 5.91 12.61
CA ILE A 211 -16.84 4.99 13.46
C ILE A 211 -17.49 5.00 14.83
N GLU A 212 -17.97 3.85 15.30
CA GLU A 212 -18.49 3.68 16.66
C GLU A 212 -17.41 3.01 17.49
N HIS A 213 -16.92 3.72 18.51
CA HIS A 213 -15.82 3.31 19.38
C HIS A 213 -16.17 3.57 20.86
N ALA A 214 -15.31 3.19 21.80
CA ALA A 214 -15.61 3.28 23.24
C ALA A 214 -15.85 4.71 23.76
N GLY A 215 -15.43 5.73 23.00
CA GLY A 215 -15.65 7.15 23.31
C GLY A 215 -16.87 7.76 22.63
N GLY A 216 -17.66 6.96 21.89
CA GLY A 216 -18.85 7.41 21.17
C GLY A 216 -18.72 7.26 19.65
N ARG A 217 -19.34 8.19 18.93
CA ARG A 217 -19.47 8.17 17.47
C ARG A 217 -18.61 9.26 16.84
N HIS A 218 -17.81 8.89 15.85
CA HIS A 218 -16.94 9.79 15.10
C HIS A 218 -17.31 9.77 13.61
N PHE A 219 -17.58 10.94 13.02
CA PHE A 219 -17.87 11.08 11.60
C PHE A 219 -16.65 11.57 10.82
N ILE A 220 -16.31 10.90 9.72
CA ILE A 220 -15.18 11.26 8.86
C ILE A 220 -15.65 11.25 7.41
N GLN A 221 -15.02 12.07 6.56
CA GLN A 221 -15.15 11.96 5.11
C GLN A 221 -13.81 11.67 4.48
N ILE A 222 -13.78 10.77 3.50
CA ILE A 222 -12.56 10.40 2.78
C ILE A 222 -12.69 10.60 1.28
N ASN A 223 -11.54 10.73 0.62
CA ASN A 223 -11.42 10.86 -0.82
C ASN A 223 -10.91 9.56 -1.45
N GLN A 224 -11.78 8.82 -2.13
CA GLN A 224 -11.40 7.58 -2.82
C GLN A 224 -10.82 7.79 -4.22
N ARG A 225 -10.62 9.04 -4.66
CA ARG A 225 -9.91 9.39 -5.90
C ARG A 225 -8.40 9.52 -5.72
N GLN A 226 -7.92 9.43 -4.49
CA GLN A 226 -6.50 9.45 -4.17
C GLN A 226 -6.03 8.02 -3.93
N GLN A 227 -4.80 7.72 -4.33
CA GLN A 227 -4.18 6.45 -3.98
C GLN A 227 -4.11 6.33 -2.45
N PRO A 228 -4.62 5.24 -1.84
CA PRO A 228 -4.41 5.01 -0.42
C PRO A 228 -2.91 4.97 -0.10
N PRO A 229 -2.42 5.69 0.93
CA PRO A 229 -0.99 5.85 1.17
C PRO A 229 -0.32 4.62 1.82
N ILE A 230 -1.09 3.68 2.38
CA ILE A 230 -0.56 2.52 3.08
C ILE A 230 -0.68 1.31 2.15
N ASP A 231 0.46 0.78 1.71
CA ASP A 231 0.57 -0.37 0.80
C ASP A 231 -0.26 -0.22 -0.49
N GLN A 232 -0.51 1.02 -0.90
CA GLN A 232 -1.37 1.37 -2.03
C GLN A 232 -2.83 0.87 -1.91
N LEU A 233 -3.25 0.38 -0.74
CA LEU A 233 -4.56 -0.26 -0.53
C LEU A 233 -5.33 0.36 0.63
N PHE A 234 -4.64 0.76 1.71
CA PHE A 234 -5.26 1.27 2.94
C PHE A 234 -5.08 2.78 3.14
N ILE A 235 -6.11 3.41 3.70
CA ILE A 235 -6.05 4.75 4.30
C ILE A 235 -6.31 4.65 5.81
N SER A 236 -5.59 5.44 6.60
CA SER A 236 -5.87 5.56 8.04
C SER A 236 -7.13 6.40 8.26
N LEU A 237 -8.09 5.85 9.00
CA LEU A 237 -9.25 6.58 9.50
C LEU A 237 -8.99 7.24 10.87
N GLY A 238 -7.88 6.88 11.53
CA GLY A 238 -7.46 7.43 12.82
C GLY A 238 -7.22 6.36 13.87
N GLU A 239 -6.91 6.81 15.09
CA GLU A 239 -6.68 5.94 16.23
C GLU A 239 -7.88 6.02 17.19
N PHE A 240 -8.41 4.86 17.56
CA PHE A 240 -9.59 4.76 18.39
C PHE A 240 -9.40 3.74 19.50
N ARG A 241 -10.01 4.01 20.65
CA ARG A 241 -10.11 3.04 21.74
C ARG A 241 -11.37 2.22 21.57
N PHE A 242 -11.23 0.90 21.62
CA PHE A 242 -12.34 -0.05 21.66
C PHE A 242 -12.35 -0.77 23.00
N ALA A 243 -13.53 -1.23 23.40
CA ALA A 243 -13.77 -1.97 24.63
C ALA A 243 -14.32 -3.34 24.26
N GLU A 244 -13.98 -4.35 25.04
CA GLU A 244 -14.34 -5.75 24.77
C GLU A 244 -15.85 -6.01 24.93
N ASP A 245 -16.59 -5.14 25.59
CA ASP A 245 -18.04 -5.25 25.78
C ASP A 245 -18.86 -4.66 24.64
N SER A 246 -18.23 -3.98 23.66
CA SER A 246 -18.89 -3.33 22.54
C SER A 246 -18.17 -3.61 21.23
N PRO A 247 -18.86 -3.98 20.15
CA PRO A 247 -18.22 -4.23 18.87
C PRO A 247 -17.59 -2.94 18.33
N ALA A 248 -16.41 -3.07 17.71
CA ALA A 248 -15.81 -2.02 16.90
C ALA A 248 -16.54 -1.94 15.56
N VAL A 249 -17.03 -0.76 15.20
CA VAL A 249 -17.89 -0.59 14.01
C VAL A 249 -17.39 0.54 13.13
N VAL A 250 -17.26 0.26 11.84
CA VAL A 250 -17.08 1.26 10.80
C VAL A 250 -18.20 1.10 9.78
N THR A 251 -18.94 2.17 9.54
CA THR A 251 -20.02 2.20 8.55
C THR A 251 -19.71 3.25 7.50
N LEU A 252 -19.69 2.87 6.23
CA LEU A 252 -19.65 3.81 5.10
C LEU A 252 -21.02 3.85 4.42
N CYS A 253 -21.40 5.01 3.88
CA CYS A 253 -22.64 5.15 3.10
C CYS A 253 -22.43 6.03 1.87
N ASN A 254 -23.35 5.94 0.91
CA ASN A 254 -23.30 6.73 -0.31
C ASN A 254 -24.15 8.01 -0.28
N ARG A 255 -24.50 8.53 0.90
CA ARG A 255 -25.37 9.72 0.98
C ARG A 255 -24.62 10.97 0.50
N GLY A 256 -25.11 11.59 -0.58
CA GLY A 256 -24.57 12.86 -1.08
C GLY A 256 -23.17 12.74 -1.68
N THR A 257 -22.76 11.54 -2.10
CA THR A 257 -21.44 11.31 -2.69
C THR A 257 -21.39 11.75 -4.15
N ASN A 258 -20.21 12.20 -4.61
CA ASN A 258 -19.99 12.77 -5.94
C ASN A 258 -19.26 11.83 -6.92
N GLY A 259 -19.44 10.52 -6.75
CA GLY A 259 -18.78 9.47 -7.52
C GLY A 259 -19.10 8.09 -6.96
N TYR A 260 -18.50 7.05 -7.56
CA TYR A 260 -18.63 5.68 -7.08
C TYR A 260 -18.09 5.55 -5.65
N VAL A 261 -18.86 4.93 -4.76
CA VAL A 261 -18.40 4.57 -3.42
C VAL A 261 -17.93 3.13 -3.44
N ILE A 262 -16.71 2.90 -2.97
CA ILE A 262 -16.09 1.58 -2.86
C ILE A 262 -16.13 1.09 -1.42
N ALA A 263 -16.57 -0.14 -1.23
CA ALA A 263 -16.52 -0.87 0.04
C ALA A 263 -15.71 -2.16 -0.15
N ASP A 264 -14.57 -2.24 0.51
CA ASP A 264 -13.63 -3.37 0.41
C ASP A 264 -13.43 -3.98 1.79
N ALA A 265 -12.50 -3.50 2.60
CA ALA A 265 -12.30 -4.02 3.95
C ALA A 265 -11.96 -2.96 4.98
N VAL A 266 -12.16 -3.29 6.26
CA VAL A 266 -11.71 -2.48 7.40
C VAL A 266 -10.70 -3.28 8.22
N GLN A 267 -9.55 -2.67 8.49
CA GLN A 267 -8.49 -3.24 9.34
C GLN A 267 -8.47 -2.51 10.68
N PHE A 268 -8.54 -3.27 11.77
CA PHE A 268 -8.30 -2.85 13.14
C PHE A 268 -6.92 -3.36 13.55
N LEU A 269 -5.90 -2.52 13.40
CA LEU A 269 -4.53 -2.86 13.78
C LEU A 269 -4.30 -2.45 15.23
N PRO A 270 -4.08 -3.40 16.18
CA PRO A 270 -3.76 -3.04 17.55
C PRO A 270 -2.47 -2.21 17.57
N LEU A 271 -2.50 -1.09 18.29
CA LEU A 271 -1.33 -0.22 18.45
C LEU A 271 -0.36 -0.75 19.52
N ASP A 272 -0.72 -1.87 20.17
CA ASP A 272 0.03 -2.50 21.24
C ASP A 272 0.47 -3.93 20.89
N SER A 273 1.72 -4.07 20.39
CA SER A 273 2.50 -5.32 20.49
C SER A 273 3.88 -5.09 21.12
N GLY A 274 3.97 -4.14 22.06
CA GLY A 274 5.13 -4.03 22.97
C GLY A 274 5.76 -2.64 23.10
N VAL A 275 4.97 -1.57 23.04
CA VAL A 275 5.37 -0.22 23.44
C VAL A 275 4.36 0.23 24.51
N PRO A 276 4.74 0.33 25.79
CA PRO A 276 3.78 0.65 26.85
C PRO A 276 3.19 2.04 26.66
N ASP A 277 1.87 2.08 26.73
CA ASP A 277 1.08 3.29 26.78
C ASP A 277 0.98 3.82 28.23
N SER A 278 2.09 4.30 28.78
CA SER A 278 2.01 5.04 30.04
C SER A 278 1.69 6.50 29.72
N ALA A 279 0.42 6.88 29.88
CA ALA A 279 -0.05 8.26 29.97
C ALA A 279 0.43 9.01 31.24
N SER A 280 1.55 8.58 31.82
CA SER A 280 2.34 9.33 32.79
C SER A 280 3.81 9.08 32.46
N ALA A 281 4.38 9.93 31.60
CA ALA A 281 5.83 9.88 31.36
C ALA A 281 6.55 10.12 32.71
N PRO A 282 7.46 9.23 33.16
CA PRO A 282 8.40 9.59 34.22
C PRO A 282 9.20 10.83 33.76
N PRO A 283 9.72 11.65 34.70
CA PRO A 283 10.27 12.97 34.39
C PRO A 283 11.19 12.92 33.17
N VAL A 284 10.88 13.80 32.21
CA VAL A 284 11.62 13.92 30.95
C VAL A 284 13.02 14.38 31.34
N GLY A 285 14.01 13.49 31.22
CA GLY A 285 15.42 13.88 31.20
C GLY A 285 15.59 14.99 30.16
N SER A 286 16.52 15.91 30.42
CA SER A 286 16.76 17.02 29.50
C SER A 286 17.05 16.48 28.10
N PRO A 287 16.64 17.14 27.00
CA PRO A 287 17.08 16.76 25.66
C PRO A 287 18.60 16.66 25.52
N ARG A 288 19.37 17.29 26.40
CA ARG A 288 20.83 17.12 26.47
C ARG A 288 21.26 15.73 26.93
N ASP A 289 20.47 15.04 27.75
CA ASP A 289 20.77 13.68 28.22
C ASP A 289 20.68 12.66 27.08
N ALA A 290 19.99 13.02 25.97
CA ALA A 290 20.01 12.23 24.74
C ALA A 290 21.42 12.13 24.12
N LEU A 291 22.25 13.16 24.33
CA LEU A 291 23.61 13.27 23.79
C LEU A 291 24.62 12.48 24.63
N THR A 292 24.25 12.04 25.83
CA THR A 292 25.11 11.22 26.67
C THR A 292 25.34 9.87 26.00
N ALA A 293 26.60 9.48 25.90
CA ALA A 293 26.99 8.18 25.38
C ALA A 293 26.35 7.06 26.23
N ILE A 294 25.90 6.01 25.56
CA ILE A 294 25.39 4.80 26.21
C ILE A 294 26.34 3.64 25.93
N GLU A 295 26.40 2.70 26.86
CA GLU A 295 27.08 1.43 26.65
C GLU A 295 26.18 0.46 25.89
N ASP A 296 26.76 -0.28 24.95
CA ASP A 296 26.03 -1.29 24.18
C ASP A 296 25.69 -2.48 25.09
N GLN A 297 24.42 -2.87 25.15
CA GLN A 297 24.04 -4.17 25.68
C GLN A 297 24.43 -5.26 24.68
N PRO A 298 25.24 -6.26 25.08
CA PRO A 298 25.67 -7.33 24.17
C PRO A 298 24.49 -8.08 23.55
N GLY A 299 24.59 -8.38 22.26
CA GLY A 299 23.58 -9.14 21.51
C GLY A 299 22.36 -8.33 21.03
N LEU A 300 22.29 -7.03 21.32
CA LEU A 300 21.26 -6.16 20.75
C LEU A 300 21.79 -5.35 19.55
N PRO A 301 20.97 -5.13 18.50
CA PRO A 301 21.35 -4.33 17.34
C PRO A 301 21.61 -2.88 17.72
N ARG A 302 22.52 -2.22 16.99
CA ARG A 302 22.94 -0.83 17.18
C ARG A 302 22.21 0.08 16.20
N VAL A 303 21.50 1.05 16.75
CA VAL A 303 20.72 2.05 16.01
C VAL A 303 21.33 3.42 16.22
N LEU A 304 21.59 4.16 15.14
CA LEU A 304 22.07 5.55 15.21
C LEU A 304 20.97 6.51 14.75
N LEU A 305 20.58 7.45 15.62
CA LEU A 305 19.72 8.58 15.28
C LEU A 305 20.59 9.80 14.97
N ILE A 306 20.61 10.25 13.73
CA ILE A 306 21.31 11.47 13.29
C ILE A 306 20.26 12.56 13.07
N GLY A 307 20.31 13.64 13.85
CA GLY A 307 19.38 14.74 13.65
C GLY A 307 19.63 15.93 14.56
N ASP A 308 18.75 16.90 14.46
CA ASP A 308 18.85 18.16 15.20
C ASP A 308 18.17 18.10 16.58
N SER A 309 17.85 19.26 17.15
CA SER A 309 17.23 19.37 18.46
C SER A 309 15.83 18.73 18.55
N ILE A 310 15.13 18.50 17.42
CA ILE A 310 13.88 17.73 17.43
C ILE A 310 14.18 16.28 17.76
N SER A 311 15.22 15.70 17.13
CA SER A 311 15.61 14.31 17.36
C SER A 311 16.18 14.07 18.76
N MET A 312 16.92 15.03 19.31
CA MET A 312 17.31 15.02 20.72
C MET A 312 16.09 14.91 21.65
N GLY A 313 14.98 15.60 21.31
CA GLY A 313 13.75 15.58 22.09
C GLY A 313 13.06 14.22 22.15
N TYR A 314 13.10 13.44 21.06
CA TYR A 314 12.47 12.11 21.02
C TYR A 314 13.43 10.94 21.29
N THR A 315 14.74 11.15 21.34
CA THR A 315 15.73 10.07 21.53
C THR A 315 15.54 9.29 22.83
N LEU A 316 15.34 9.97 23.97
CA LEU A 316 15.14 9.28 25.26
C LEU A 316 13.85 8.44 25.28
N PRO A 317 12.70 8.96 24.83
CA PRO A 317 11.54 8.12 24.56
C PRO A 317 11.84 6.92 23.65
N VAL A 318 12.53 7.08 22.51
CA VAL A 318 12.87 5.96 21.61
C VAL A 318 13.69 4.89 22.36
N ARG A 319 14.70 5.30 23.15
CA ARG A 319 15.48 4.39 24.00
C ARG A 319 14.59 3.57 24.95
N ARG A 320 13.60 4.20 25.58
CA ARG A 320 12.66 3.49 26.46
C ARG A 320 11.78 2.50 25.69
N LEU A 321 11.30 2.91 24.51
CA LEU A 321 10.44 2.08 23.67
C LEU A 321 11.16 0.86 23.09
N LEU A 322 12.48 0.99 22.87
CA LEU A 322 13.34 -0.06 22.34
C LEU A 322 14.21 -0.72 23.42
N ALA A 323 13.91 -0.51 24.70
CA ALA A 323 14.62 -1.15 25.80
C ALA A 323 14.56 -2.69 25.67
N GLY A 324 15.72 -3.34 25.75
CA GLY A 324 15.85 -4.80 25.54
C GLY A 324 15.69 -5.27 24.09
N LYS A 325 15.53 -4.33 23.14
CA LYS A 325 15.35 -4.61 21.71
C LYS A 325 16.46 -4.02 20.84
N ALA A 326 17.00 -2.84 21.18
CA ALA A 326 18.10 -2.21 20.45
C ALA A 326 18.91 -1.24 21.33
N ASN A 327 20.19 -1.08 20.99
CA ASN A 327 21.08 -0.04 21.51
C ASN A 327 20.90 1.23 20.68
N VAL A 328 20.19 2.24 21.21
CA VAL A 328 19.85 3.46 20.45
C VAL A 328 20.77 4.62 20.82
N HIS A 329 21.61 5.02 19.86
CA HIS A 329 22.60 6.08 19.99
C HIS A 329 22.14 7.35 19.28
N HIS A 330 22.72 8.48 19.71
CA HIS A 330 22.66 9.76 19.03
C HIS A 330 24.08 10.35 19.08
N PRO A 331 24.56 11.07 18.05
CA PRO A 331 25.81 11.81 18.14
C PRO A 331 25.86 12.69 19.39
N PRO A 332 27.02 12.90 20.04
CA PRO A 332 27.11 13.66 21.30
C PRO A 332 27.00 15.19 21.09
N GLU A 333 26.28 15.61 20.06
CA GLU A 333 26.05 17.00 19.65
C GLU A 333 24.75 17.10 18.82
N ASN A 334 24.25 18.32 18.63
CA ASN A 334 23.18 18.59 17.68
C ASN A 334 23.75 18.51 16.24
N CYS A 335 23.18 17.67 15.37
CA CYS A 335 23.70 17.45 14.02
C CYS A 335 23.47 18.62 13.06
N GLY A 336 22.57 19.57 13.38
CA GLY A 336 22.41 20.83 12.66
C GLY A 336 21.92 20.67 11.22
N SER A 337 22.50 21.45 10.31
CA SER A 337 22.13 21.46 8.88
C SER A 337 22.82 20.37 8.07
N SER A 338 22.31 20.06 6.88
CA SER A 338 22.93 19.13 5.93
C SER A 338 24.39 19.50 5.60
N GLY A 339 24.70 20.79 5.51
CA GLY A 339 26.09 21.26 5.30
C GLY A 339 27.03 20.88 6.46
N ARG A 340 26.55 20.89 7.71
CA ARG A 340 27.29 20.35 8.87
C ARG A 340 27.39 18.83 8.78
N GLY A 341 26.33 18.16 8.31
CA GLY A 341 26.33 16.73 8.02
C GLY A 341 27.49 16.32 7.15
N LEU A 342 27.69 16.97 6.00
CA LEU A 342 28.83 16.69 5.10
C LEU A 342 30.20 16.80 5.77
N GLN A 343 30.37 17.69 6.75
CA GLN A 343 31.65 17.90 7.44
C GLN A 343 31.89 16.91 8.58
N ARG A 344 30.82 16.34 9.16
CA ARG A 344 30.89 15.63 10.44
C ARG A 344 30.42 14.18 10.36
N LEU A 345 29.79 13.76 9.26
CA LEU A 345 29.15 12.45 9.13
C LEU A 345 30.08 11.29 9.50
N ASP A 346 31.31 11.27 8.97
CA ASP A 346 32.27 10.19 9.29
C ASP A 346 32.63 10.12 10.77
N ARG A 347 32.70 11.28 11.45
CA ARG A 347 32.92 11.34 12.90
C ARG A 347 31.74 10.75 13.67
N TRP A 348 30.52 10.98 13.21
CA TRP A 348 29.30 10.47 13.85
C TRP A 348 29.10 8.98 13.61
N LEU A 349 29.42 8.50 12.41
CA LEU A 349 29.42 7.07 12.09
C LEU A 349 30.45 6.33 12.95
N GLY A 350 31.64 6.91 13.11
CA GLY A 350 32.71 6.28 13.89
C GLY A 350 33.15 4.93 13.31
N ALA A 351 33.84 4.12 14.11
CA ALA A 351 34.43 2.86 13.65
C ALA A 351 33.54 1.62 13.85
N LYS A 352 32.50 1.71 14.70
CA LYS A 352 31.66 0.56 15.03
C LYS A 352 30.53 0.42 14.00
N LYS A 353 30.17 -0.82 13.63
CA LYS A 353 29.06 -1.12 12.71
C LYS A 353 27.71 -0.69 13.29
N TRP A 354 26.82 -0.23 12.41
CA TRP A 354 25.43 0.11 12.69
C TRP A 354 24.52 -0.87 11.98
N ASP A 355 23.43 -1.28 12.62
CA ASP A 355 22.41 -2.14 12.01
C ASP A 355 21.31 -1.29 11.37
N VAL A 356 20.95 -0.17 12.00
CA VAL A 356 19.96 0.79 11.48
C VAL A 356 20.47 2.22 11.70
N ILE A 357 20.34 3.07 10.69
CA ILE A 357 20.60 4.51 10.81
C ILE A 357 19.32 5.26 10.44
N VAL A 358 18.78 6.02 11.38
CA VAL A 358 17.69 6.97 11.13
C VAL A 358 18.30 8.36 11.03
N PHE A 359 18.13 9.05 9.90
CA PHE A 359 18.69 10.39 9.74
C PHE A 359 17.65 11.44 9.33
N ASN A 360 17.86 12.68 9.77
CA ASN A 360 17.09 13.85 9.39
C ASN A 360 17.99 15.09 9.33
N PHE A 361 17.79 15.91 8.29
CA PHE A 361 18.24 17.28 8.16
C PHE A 361 17.08 18.11 7.58
N GLY A 362 17.07 19.42 7.78
CA GLY A 362 16.08 20.28 7.14
C GLY A 362 15.70 21.53 7.93
N ILE A 363 15.37 21.44 9.22
CA ILE A 363 14.96 22.65 9.98
C ILE A 363 16.09 23.67 10.05
N HIS A 364 17.32 23.22 10.29
CA HIS A 364 18.49 24.10 10.30
C HIS A 364 18.86 24.63 8.90
N ASP A 365 18.64 23.84 7.85
CA ASP A 365 18.83 24.26 6.46
C ASP A 365 17.79 25.32 6.04
N ALA A 366 16.55 25.18 6.50
CA ALA A 366 15.48 26.13 6.26
C ALA A 366 15.59 27.40 7.11
N LYS A 367 16.42 27.41 8.17
CA LYS A 367 16.55 28.57 9.07
C LYS A 367 17.30 29.72 8.40
N LEU A 368 16.62 30.84 8.20
CA LEU A 368 17.13 31.98 7.45
C LEU A 368 18.13 32.82 8.28
N PRO A 369 19.09 33.50 7.62
CA PRO A 369 19.94 34.52 8.26
C PRO A 369 19.14 35.74 8.77
N PRO A 370 19.65 36.48 9.76
CA PRO A 370 20.89 36.25 10.49
C PRO A 370 20.81 35.15 11.57
N GLU A 371 19.62 34.63 11.87
CA GLU A 371 19.42 33.68 12.97
C GLU A 371 19.90 32.25 12.64
N GLY A 372 19.98 31.89 11.36
CA GLY A 372 20.51 30.62 10.86
C GLY A 372 21.93 30.74 10.30
N THR A 373 22.90 30.09 10.95
CA THR A 373 24.30 30.02 10.51
C THR A 373 24.60 28.84 9.57
N GLY A 374 23.57 28.10 9.16
CA GLY A 374 23.68 26.90 8.34
C GLY A 374 22.59 26.79 7.28
N HIS A 375 22.00 27.93 6.88
CA HIS A 375 21.00 27.98 5.82
C HIS A 375 21.57 27.37 4.53
N ALA A 376 20.76 26.60 3.83
CA ALA A 376 21.05 26.09 2.49
C ALA A 376 19.86 26.39 1.59
N THR A 377 20.09 26.82 0.36
CA THR A 377 19.04 26.86 -0.66
C THR A 377 18.48 25.46 -0.91
N LEU A 378 17.30 25.35 -1.54
CA LEU A 378 16.68 24.05 -1.82
C LEU A 378 17.58 23.13 -2.67
N ASP A 379 18.32 23.69 -3.63
CA ASP A 379 19.21 22.91 -4.50
C ASP A 379 20.51 22.52 -3.78
N GLU A 380 21.09 23.42 -2.96
CA GLU A 380 22.23 23.07 -2.09
C GLU A 380 21.84 21.96 -1.10
N TYR A 381 20.67 22.07 -0.48
CA TYR A 381 20.15 21.07 0.44
C TYR A 381 19.93 19.71 -0.23
N GLN A 382 19.31 19.69 -1.42
CA GLN A 382 19.11 18.47 -2.20
C GLN A 382 20.47 17.80 -2.51
N ASN A 383 21.44 18.57 -3.01
CA ASN A 383 22.78 18.08 -3.31
C ASN A 383 23.53 17.56 -2.08
N ASN A 384 23.38 18.24 -0.94
CA ASN A 384 23.99 17.80 0.32
C ASN A 384 23.37 16.48 0.79
N LEU A 385 22.05 16.35 0.73
CA LEU A 385 21.36 15.12 1.11
C LEU A 385 21.76 13.92 0.23
N SER A 386 21.87 14.09 -1.09
CA SER A 386 22.31 13.00 -1.97
C SER A 386 23.70 12.50 -1.58
N LYS A 387 24.65 13.40 -1.29
CA LYS A 387 26.01 13.03 -0.84
C LYS A 387 26.02 12.36 0.54
N ILE A 388 25.21 12.85 1.48
CA ILE A 388 25.03 12.22 2.80
C ILE A 388 24.48 10.81 2.65
N LEU A 389 23.41 10.64 1.86
CA LEU A 389 22.76 9.34 1.65
C LEU A 389 23.73 8.35 1.00
N GLN A 390 24.44 8.75 -0.06
CA GLN A 390 25.48 7.91 -0.68
C GLN A 390 26.49 7.40 0.35
N ARG A 391 26.99 8.30 1.21
CA ARG A 391 27.93 7.93 2.26
C ARG A 391 27.31 7.01 3.32
N LEU A 392 26.04 7.21 3.67
CA LEU A 392 25.32 6.34 4.61
C LEU A 392 25.11 4.93 4.03
N LEU A 393 24.82 4.80 2.75
CA LEU A 393 24.62 3.49 2.09
C LEU A 393 25.90 2.62 2.09
N GLU A 394 27.08 3.23 2.06
CA GLU A 394 28.36 2.53 2.20
C GLU A 394 28.57 1.85 3.57
N THR A 395 27.74 2.17 4.57
CA THR A 395 27.85 1.57 5.91
C THR A 395 27.22 0.18 6.00
N GLU A 396 26.49 -0.25 4.98
CA GLU A 396 25.65 -1.47 4.94
C GLU A 396 24.53 -1.52 6.00
N ALA A 397 24.33 -0.44 6.77
CA ALA A 397 23.22 -0.35 7.70
C ALA A 397 21.89 -0.21 6.95
N THR A 398 20.79 -0.65 7.56
CA THR A 398 19.46 -0.28 7.05
C THR A 398 19.24 1.22 7.27
N ILE A 399 19.10 1.98 6.20
CA ILE A 399 18.94 3.44 6.27
C ILE A 399 17.45 3.79 6.27
N LEU A 400 17.05 4.66 7.18
CA LEU A 400 15.70 5.23 7.27
C LEU A 400 15.81 6.75 7.28
N TRP A 401 14.99 7.45 6.49
CA TRP A 401 14.94 8.90 6.52
C TRP A 401 13.68 9.39 7.22
N ALA A 402 13.83 10.32 8.16
CA ALA A 402 12.71 10.98 8.83
C ALA A 402 12.45 12.37 8.21
N THR A 403 11.20 12.65 7.85
CA THR A 403 10.79 13.97 7.35
C THR A 403 10.96 15.05 8.42
N SER A 404 11.35 16.26 8.03
CA SER A 404 11.39 17.41 8.93
C SER A 404 9.99 17.80 9.39
N THR A 405 9.78 17.98 10.69
CA THR A 405 8.47 18.32 11.25
C THR A 405 8.03 19.75 10.88
N PRO A 406 6.71 20.06 10.89
CA PRO A 406 6.21 21.38 10.52
C PRO A 406 6.74 22.49 11.41
N ILE A 407 6.99 23.64 10.80
CA ILE A 407 7.33 24.89 11.49
C ILE A 407 6.00 25.63 11.75
N PRO A 408 5.76 26.15 12.97
CA PRO A 408 4.53 26.88 13.25
C PRO A 408 4.33 28.05 12.28
N ASN A 409 3.19 28.10 11.59
CA ASN A 409 2.84 29.21 10.71
C ASN A 409 2.34 30.41 11.52
N GLY A 410 2.84 31.62 11.21
CA GLY A 410 2.14 32.86 11.52
C GLY A 410 2.39 33.53 12.89
N GLY A 411 3.51 33.24 13.58
CA GLY A 411 3.84 33.90 14.87
C GLY A 411 5.33 34.21 15.06
N GLN A 412 5.63 35.18 15.93
CA GLN A 412 7.00 35.47 16.38
C GLN A 412 7.50 34.28 17.21
N LEU A 413 8.43 33.48 16.65
CA LEU A 413 8.97 32.34 17.37
C LEU A 413 9.77 32.78 18.60
N ALA A 414 9.83 31.93 19.62
CA ALA A 414 10.66 32.11 20.81
C ALA A 414 11.75 31.02 20.82
N PRO A 415 13.06 31.37 20.72
CA PRO A 415 13.60 32.68 20.33
C PRO A 415 13.21 33.05 18.89
N ASN A 416 13.31 34.35 18.57
CA ASN A 416 12.98 34.89 17.25
C ASN A 416 13.83 34.20 16.18
N ARG A 417 13.16 33.57 15.23
CA ARG A 417 13.76 32.75 14.16
C ARG A 417 12.86 32.83 12.95
N ARG A 418 13.44 32.91 11.76
CA ARG A 418 12.72 32.86 10.48
C ARG A 418 13.14 31.62 9.72
N PHE A 419 12.20 31.08 8.95
CA PHE A 419 12.43 29.87 8.18
C PHE A 419 11.87 30.03 6.76
N ALA A 420 12.58 29.48 5.79
CA ALA A 420 12.03 29.15 4.49
C ALA A 420 10.98 28.04 4.62
N ASN A 421 10.21 27.79 3.55
CA ASN A 421 9.14 26.81 3.57
C ASN A 421 9.69 25.38 3.78
N ILE A 422 9.50 24.81 4.98
CA ILE A 422 9.98 23.48 5.34
C ILE A 422 9.39 22.37 4.46
N ASP A 423 8.19 22.57 3.92
CA ASP A 423 7.54 21.59 3.04
C ASP A 423 8.25 21.52 1.68
N GLY A 424 8.87 22.63 1.25
CA GLY A 424 9.77 22.63 0.10
C GLY A 424 11.03 21.80 0.33
N TYR A 425 11.60 21.83 1.54
CA TYR A 425 12.75 20.98 1.90
C TYR A 425 12.35 19.51 2.00
N ASN A 426 11.20 19.19 2.61
CA ASN A 426 10.69 17.81 2.61
C ASN A 426 10.45 17.30 1.19
N HIS A 427 9.89 18.10 0.29
CA HIS A 427 9.70 17.72 -1.11
C HIS A 427 11.03 17.39 -1.81
N LYS A 428 12.05 18.26 -1.66
CA LYS A 428 13.38 18.00 -2.21
C LYS A 428 14.06 16.76 -1.62
N ALA A 429 13.89 16.54 -0.31
CA ALA A 429 14.42 15.35 0.34
C ALA A 429 13.73 14.08 -0.14
N LEU A 430 12.40 14.09 -0.29
CA LEU A 430 11.62 12.97 -0.81
C LEU A 430 12.07 12.59 -2.23
N GLN A 431 12.33 13.57 -3.11
CA GLN A 431 12.90 13.29 -4.44
C GLN A 431 14.23 12.52 -4.37
N VAL A 432 15.11 12.86 -3.42
CA VAL A 432 16.37 12.12 -3.19
C VAL A 432 16.09 10.74 -2.61
N MET A 433 15.16 10.60 -1.66
CA MET A 433 14.86 9.30 -1.06
C MET A 433 14.19 8.33 -2.05
N GLU A 434 13.33 8.84 -2.94
CA GLU A 434 12.64 8.08 -4.00
C GLU A 434 13.63 7.50 -5.02
N GLU A 435 14.68 8.25 -5.40
CA GLU A 435 15.73 7.79 -6.32
C GLU A 435 16.45 6.51 -5.82
N TYR A 436 16.49 6.31 -4.50
CA TYR A 436 17.15 5.17 -3.84
C TYR A 436 16.14 4.21 -3.17
N GLU A 437 14.84 4.34 -3.46
CA GLU A 437 13.74 3.52 -2.88
C GLU A 437 13.77 3.43 -1.35
N LEU A 438 14.18 4.53 -0.69
CA LEU A 438 14.42 4.53 0.75
C LEU A 438 13.12 4.57 1.55
N ARG A 439 13.03 3.79 2.63
CA ARG A 439 11.91 3.85 3.57
C ARG A 439 11.88 5.19 4.30
N VAL A 440 10.71 5.83 4.28
CA VAL A 440 10.47 7.14 4.90
C VAL A 440 9.65 7.02 6.19
N ILE A 441 10.13 7.68 7.25
CA ILE A 441 9.41 7.91 8.50
C ILE A 441 8.77 9.30 8.42
N ASP A 442 7.50 9.37 8.03
CA ASP A 442 6.78 10.64 7.88
C ASP A 442 6.35 11.24 9.22
N LEU A 443 7.32 11.76 9.97
CA LEU A 443 7.12 12.51 11.21
C LEU A 443 6.34 13.80 11.01
N ASN A 444 6.40 14.34 9.79
CA ASN A 444 5.74 15.57 9.44
C ASN A 444 4.22 15.36 9.38
N ALA A 445 3.75 14.37 8.62
CA ALA A 445 2.34 13.97 8.60
C ALA A 445 1.86 13.45 9.95
N GLU A 446 2.70 12.69 10.69
CA GLU A 446 2.36 12.17 12.02
C GLU A 446 1.97 13.28 13.02
N ILE A 447 2.73 14.37 13.06
CA ILE A 447 2.53 15.40 14.08
C ILE A 447 1.57 16.51 13.64
N ARG A 448 1.32 16.68 12.33
CA ARG A 448 0.45 17.72 11.76
C ARG A 448 -0.92 17.82 12.42
N PRO A 449 -1.68 16.72 12.61
CA PRO A 449 -3.00 16.77 13.24
C PRO A 449 -2.96 17.20 14.72
N HIS A 450 -1.78 17.13 15.35
CA HIS A 450 -1.60 17.33 16.78
C HIS A 450 -0.84 18.61 17.13
N LEU A 451 -0.40 19.40 16.14
CA LEU A 451 0.45 20.58 16.36
C LEU A 451 -0.10 21.52 17.43
N GLN A 452 -1.40 21.80 17.42
CA GLN A 452 -2.02 22.73 18.37
C GLN A 452 -1.87 22.31 19.84
N SER A 453 -1.83 21.00 20.11
CA SER A 453 -1.78 20.46 21.48
C SER A 453 -0.41 19.93 21.87
N GLU A 454 0.39 19.49 20.90
CA GLU A 454 1.62 18.74 21.14
C GLU A 454 2.89 19.49 20.73
N GLN A 455 2.80 20.57 19.96
CA GLN A 455 3.90 21.50 19.71
C GLN A 455 3.91 22.58 20.80
N LYS A 456 5.10 23.01 21.23
CA LYS A 456 5.20 24.13 22.18
C LYS A 456 4.75 25.42 21.50
N PRO A 457 4.01 26.30 22.19
CA PRO A 457 3.57 27.58 21.62
C PRO A 457 4.75 28.40 21.09
N ASN A 458 4.65 28.87 19.85
CA ASN A 458 5.67 29.69 19.18
C ASN A 458 7.09 29.06 19.16
N ASP A 459 7.20 27.74 19.18
CA ASP A 459 8.47 27.03 19.12
C ASP A 459 8.36 25.85 18.14
N VAL A 460 9.48 25.51 17.51
CA VAL A 460 9.59 24.35 16.63
C VAL A 460 9.59 23.04 17.42
N HIS A 461 9.92 23.09 18.71
CA HIS A 461 10.02 21.91 19.58
C HIS A 461 8.66 21.46 20.12
N PHE A 462 8.61 20.20 20.50
CA PHE A 462 7.41 19.54 20.98
C PHE A 462 7.35 19.47 22.50
N THR A 463 6.14 19.39 23.02
CA THR A 463 5.86 19.00 24.41
C THR A 463 6.34 17.57 24.67
N PRO A 464 6.44 17.12 25.94
CA PRO A 464 6.70 15.71 26.24
C PRO A 464 5.79 14.73 25.50
N ALA A 465 4.50 15.06 25.34
CA ALA A 465 3.54 14.24 24.60
C ALA A 465 3.87 14.17 23.11
N GLY A 466 4.18 15.32 22.48
CA GLY A 466 4.58 15.35 21.08
C GLY A 466 5.90 14.63 20.81
N SER A 467 6.91 14.79 21.67
CA SER A 467 8.16 14.02 21.57
C SER A 467 7.91 12.52 21.74
N GLN A 468 7.01 12.10 22.64
CA GLN A 468 6.62 10.71 22.79
C GLN A 468 5.91 10.17 21.54
N ARG A 469 5.07 10.97 20.87
CA ARG A 469 4.42 10.58 19.61
C ARG A 469 5.44 10.35 18.51
N LEU A 470 6.33 11.32 18.28
CA LEU A 470 7.41 11.19 17.30
C LEU A 470 8.27 9.95 17.60
N ALA A 471 8.58 9.73 18.87
CA ALA A 471 9.34 8.55 19.30
C ALA A 471 8.65 7.23 19.01
N ARG A 472 7.33 7.13 19.21
CA ARG A 472 6.57 5.92 18.85
C ARG A 472 6.69 5.61 17.37
N ARG A 473 6.51 6.62 16.52
CA ARG A 473 6.62 6.46 15.07
C ARG A 473 8.02 6.02 14.67
N VAL A 474 9.07 6.66 15.20
CA VAL A 474 10.47 6.27 14.96
C VAL A 474 10.75 4.84 15.45
N ALA A 475 10.34 4.49 16.67
CA ALA A 475 10.56 3.17 17.26
C ALA A 475 9.84 2.06 16.48
N GLN A 476 8.61 2.29 16.02
CA GLN A 476 7.87 1.36 15.16
C GLN A 476 8.60 1.11 13.84
N SER A 477 9.08 2.17 13.19
CA SER A 477 9.85 2.06 11.94
C SER A 477 11.17 1.31 12.12
N ILE A 478 11.87 1.51 13.24
CA ILE A 478 13.09 0.74 13.58
C ILE A 478 12.73 -0.74 13.81
N LEU A 479 11.70 -1.04 14.59
CA LEU A 479 11.33 -2.45 14.85
C LEU A 479 10.94 -3.19 13.57
N ALA A 480 10.33 -2.51 12.61
CA ALA A 480 9.97 -3.07 11.31
C ALA A 480 11.19 -3.34 10.39
N THR A 481 12.40 -2.90 10.76
CA THR A 481 13.64 -3.22 10.02
C THR A 481 14.51 -4.25 10.74
N LEU A 482 14.33 -4.44 12.05
CA LEU A 482 15.12 -5.42 12.78
C LEU A 482 14.64 -6.84 12.44
N PRO A 483 15.55 -7.81 12.26
CA PRO A 483 15.18 -9.20 12.05
C PRO A 483 14.37 -9.71 13.24
N ALA A 484 13.33 -10.49 12.97
CA ALA A 484 12.56 -11.16 14.02
C ALA A 484 13.52 -12.01 14.86
N LYS A 485 13.48 -11.88 16.20
CA LYS A 485 14.22 -12.78 17.09
C LYS A 485 13.77 -14.21 16.79
N GLN A 486 14.72 -15.06 16.39
CA GLN A 486 14.52 -16.51 16.34
C GLN A 486 14.25 -17.07 17.73
#